data_AF-A0A699HNZ1-F1
#
_entry.id   AF-A0A699HNZ1-F1
#
_cell.length_a   1.000
_cell.length_b   1.000
_cell.length_c   1.000
_cell.angle_alpha   90.00
_cell.angle_beta   90.00
_cell.angle_gamma   90.00
#
_symmetry.space_group_name_H-M   'P 1'
#
loop_
_entity.id
_entity.type
_entity.pdbx_description
1 polymer ?
#
loop_
_entity_poly.entity_id
_entity_poly.type
_entity_poly.pdbx_seq_one_letter_code
_entity_poly.pdbx_strand_id
1 'polypeptide(L)'
;MAKARGGKLILFATQTLCVFLLFHLLYIELFTFKATPSQIKFAGRQILAEWKADLRTEVKKDDQHQSLQYLLTRLVEGEDRTKLETTGFACDNTSWSLVCITNNPVKIDMSTMHVHVRSSPNHKSATENTTTTTVVRPYAMQENPWVMNDITPVIITTTEPTQLTCDHNHKHPAVIFSSGGYTGNIFHEFNENLIPLFITSRITRNVFDNLNDSHPPSLLLISRQTTRKFLNQQEMVKMMEELGFRVIIASSADEMSNVEKFSHVINSCSVMVGAHGAGLANEMFLPDGAVMVQVRPLGFQWDVDSFYSEPAPGMGLKYLEYMMQPDESSLVDEYGLDHPILQDTASVAAEGGYDAARKMYLDKQDLRLNLSRFRETLIESLRLVGRYKDVANA
;
A
#
# COMPACT_ATOMS: atom_id res chain seq x y z
N MET A 1 -43.51 62.02 5.26
CA MET A 1 -42.67 62.37 4.10
C MET A 1 -41.22 62.46 4.58
N ALA A 2 -40.53 61.33 4.75
CA ALA A 2 -39.68 60.66 3.75
C ALA A 2 -38.47 61.51 3.30
N LYS A 3 -37.30 61.28 3.92
CA LYS A 3 -35.99 61.53 3.31
C LYS A 3 -35.06 60.35 3.62
N ALA A 4 -34.59 59.73 2.56
CA ALA A 4 -34.03 58.39 2.52
C ALA A 4 -32.61 58.28 3.12
N ARG A 5 -32.32 57.13 3.74
CA ARG A 5 -30.97 56.65 4.06
C ARG A 5 -30.31 56.14 2.78
N GLY A 6 -29.20 56.76 2.37
CA GLY A 6 -28.28 56.19 1.39
C GLY A 6 -27.27 55.29 2.09
N GLY A 7 -27.48 53.98 2.06
CA GLY A 7 -26.46 52.99 2.37
C GLY A 7 -25.68 52.64 1.11
N LYS A 8 -24.35 52.79 1.14
CA LYS A 8 -23.46 52.28 0.10
C LYS A 8 -23.44 50.75 0.17
N LEU A 9 -23.94 50.09 -0.87
CA LEU A 9 -23.80 48.65 -1.06
C LEU A 9 -22.37 48.39 -1.57
N ILE A 10 -21.51 47.84 -0.72
CA ILE A 10 -20.18 47.36 -1.10
C ILE A 10 -20.36 45.91 -1.59
N LEU A 11 -20.26 45.70 -2.90
CA LEU A 11 -20.18 44.38 -3.52
C LEU A 11 -18.78 43.80 -3.30
N PHE A 12 -18.61 42.96 -2.27
CA PHE A 12 -17.40 42.12 -2.08
C PHE A 12 -17.72 40.63 -1.87
N ALA A 13 -18.94 40.18 -2.19
CA ALA A 13 -19.36 38.80 -1.93
C ALA A 13 -19.38 37.88 -3.17
N THR A 14 -19.17 38.39 -4.39
CA THR A 14 -19.28 37.58 -5.61
C THR A 14 -17.95 37.12 -6.19
N GLN A 15 -16.83 37.78 -5.88
CA GLN A 15 -15.51 37.39 -6.40
C GLN A 15 -14.89 36.22 -5.63
N THR A 16 -15.02 36.17 -4.31
CA THR A 16 -14.47 35.06 -3.50
C THR A 16 -15.20 33.75 -3.77
N LEU A 17 -16.53 33.77 -3.94
CA LEU A 17 -17.31 32.59 -4.29
C LEU A 17 -16.99 32.06 -5.70
N CYS A 18 -16.73 32.95 -6.68
CA CYS A 18 -16.28 32.53 -8.00
C CYS A 18 -14.86 31.96 -7.97
N VAL A 19 -13.96 32.49 -7.14
CA VAL A 19 -12.60 31.94 -6.97
C VAL A 19 -12.64 30.58 -6.28
N PHE A 20 -13.47 30.38 -5.26
CA PHE A 20 -13.64 29.07 -4.62
C PHE A 20 -14.33 28.05 -5.54
N LEU A 21 -15.32 28.46 -6.35
CA LEU A 21 -15.93 27.58 -7.35
C LEU A 21 -14.96 27.26 -8.49
N LEU A 22 -14.17 28.22 -8.97
CA LEU A 22 -13.13 27.97 -9.98
C LEU A 22 -11.99 27.12 -9.42
N PHE A 23 -11.57 27.31 -8.16
CA PHE A 23 -10.61 26.43 -7.50
C PHE A 23 -11.18 25.03 -7.29
N HIS A 24 -12.45 24.88 -6.90
CA HIS A 24 -13.09 23.57 -6.80
C HIS A 24 -13.24 22.89 -8.16
N LEU A 25 -13.60 23.64 -9.21
CA LEU A 25 -13.74 23.08 -10.56
C LEU A 25 -12.37 22.72 -11.18
N LEU A 26 -11.33 23.53 -10.96
CA LEU A 26 -9.95 23.22 -11.35
C LEU A 26 -9.37 22.06 -10.53
N TYR A 27 -9.69 21.96 -9.24
CA TYR A 27 -9.29 20.85 -8.38
C TYR A 27 -9.98 19.54 -8.79
N ILE A 28 -11.25 19.59 -9.17
CA ILE A 28 -12.01 18.44 -9.68
C ILE A 28 -11.47 17.99 -11.05
N GLU A 29 -11.12 18.90 -11.96
CA GLU A 29 -10.53 18.53 -13.25
C GLU A 29 -9.09 18.03 -13.16
N LEU A 30 -8.30 18.50 -12.18
CA LEU A 30 -6.91 18.05 -11.99
C LEU A 30 -6.78 16.72 -11.21
N PHE A 31 -7.79 16.33 -10.41
CA PHE A 31 -7.65 15.19 -9.48
C PHE A 31 -8.84 14.25 -9.32
N THR A 32 -9.78 14.14 -10.27
CA THR A 32 -10.81 13.09 -10.18
C THR A 32 -10.91 12.18 -11.39
N PHE A 33 -10.61 10.90 -11.14
CA PHE A 33 -11.37 9.80 -11.71
C PHE A 33 -12.85 10.05 -11.33
N LYS A 34 -13.72 10.23 -12.33
CA LYS A 34 -15.15 10.47 -12.11
C LYS A 34 -15.82 9.21 -11.58
N ALA A 35 -15.83 9.04 -10.25
CA ALA A 35 -16.76 8.15 -9.58
C ALA A 35 -17.44 8.91 -8.44
N THR A 36 -18.77 9.02 -8.49
CA THR A 36 -19.53 9.65 -7.40
C THR A 36 -19.52 8.76 -6.15
N PRO A 37 -19.69 9.29 -4.93
CA PRO A 37 -19.76 8.49 -3.69
C PRO A 37 -20.83 7.37 -3.72
N SER A 38 -21.87 7.56 -4.54
CA SER A 38 -22.90 6.54 -4.81
C SER A 38 -22.40 5.39 -5.68
N GLN A 39 -21.50 5.64 -6.63
CA GLN A 39 -20.88 4.60 -7.47
C GLN A 39 -19.86 3.77 -6.70
N ILE A 40 -19.11 4.38 -5.78
CA ILE A 40 -18.18 3.67 -4.87
C ILE A 40 -18.96 2.73 -3.92
N LYS A 41 -20.10 3.20 -3.36
CA LYS A 41 -20.98 2.36 -2.53
C LYS A 41 -21.64 1.20 -3.28
N PHE A 42 -21.90 1.36 -4.58
CA PHE A 42 -22.52 0.32 -5.40
C PHE A 42 -21.49 -0.71 -5.85
N ALA A 43 -20.32 -0.27 -6.34
CA ALA A 43 -19.20 -1.12 -6.69
C ALA A 43 -18.69 -1.93 -5.48
N GLY A 44 -18.56 -1.32 -4.30
CA GLY A 44 -18.15 -2.03 -3.08
C GLY A 44 -19.15 -3.11 -2.65
N ARG A 45 -20.46 -2.91 -2.85
CA ARG A 45 -21.49 -3.93 -2.60
C ARG A 45 -21.46 -5.07 -3.61
N GLN A 46 -21.17 -4.77 -4.87
CA GLN A 46 -21.11 -5.75 -5.94
C GLN A 46 -19.87 -6.64 -5.82
N ILE A 47 -18.70 -6.04 -5.52
CA ILE A 47 -17.46 -6.75 -5.19
C ILE A 47 -17.66 -7.66 -3.98
N LEU A 48 -18.28 -7.17 -2.90
CA LEU A 48 -18.61 -8.00 -1.72
C LEU A 48 -19.57 -9.15 -2.02
N ALA A 49 -20.46 -9.01 -3.00
CA ALA A 49 -21.40 -10.05 -3.41
C ALA A 49 -20.74 -11.12 -4.29
N GLU A 50 -19.84 -10.70 -5.20
CA GLU A 50 -19.04 -11.58 -6.08
C GLU A 50 -18.00 -12.37 -5.27
N TRP A 51 -17.32 -11.73 -4.30
CA TRP A 51 -16.42 -12.42 -3.36
C TRP A 51 -17.13 -13.51 -2.55
N LYS A 52 -18.40 -13.29 -2.22
CA LYS A 52 -19.24 -14.25 -1.48
C LYS A 52 -19.67 -15.46 -2.33
N ALA A 53 -19.53 -15.37 -3.65
CA ALA A 53 -19.76 -16.47 -4.57
C ALA A 53 -18.48 -17.32 -4.73
N ASP A 54 -17.31 -16.68 -4.91
CA ASP A 54 -16.02 -17.36 -5.09
C ASP A 54 -15.47 -18.02 -3.82
N LEU A 55 -15.74 -17.45 -2.64
CA LEU A 55 -15.36 -18.06 -1.35
C LEU A 55 -16.05 -19.42 -1.08
N ARG A 56 -17.05 -19.81 -1.88
CA ARG A 56 -17.72 -21.11 -1.72
C ARG A 56 -17.04 -22.24 -2.48
N THR A 57 -16.12 -21.94 -3.40
CA THR A 57 -15.61 -22.93 -4.36
C THR A 57 -14.20 -23.46 -4.08
N GLU A 58 -13.40 -22.85 -3.20
CA GLU A 58 -12.09 -23.42 -2.86
C GLU A 58 -11.75 -23.30 -1.38
N VAL A 59 -12.09 -24.34 -0.61
CA VAL A 59 -11.33 -24.72 0.58
C VAL A 59 -11.09 -26.22 0.52
N LYS A 60 -9.95 -26.62 -0.05
CA LYS A 60 -9.41 -27.96 0.20
C LYS A 60 -8.94 -27.99 1.66
N LYS A 61 -9.58 -28.83 2.46
CA LYS A 61 -9.12 -29.16 3.81
C LYS A 61 -7.82 -29.95 3.70
N ASP A 62 -6.72 -29.36 4.13
CA ASP A 62 -5.57 -30.13 4.62
C ASP A 62 -5.12 -29.58 5.98
N ASP A 63 -4.79 -30.51 6.86
CA ASP A 63 -4.69 -30.38 8.31
C ASP A 63 -3.31 -29.86 8.75
N GLN A 64 -3.24 -28.60 9.18
CA GLN A 64 -2.48 -28.15 10.36
C GLN A 64 -3.15 -26.89 10.94
N HIS A 65 -4.17 -27.08 11.76
CA HIS A 65 -4.84 -25.99 12.47
C HIS A 65 -3.94 -25.45 13.59
N GLN A 66 -3.04 -24.52 13.26
CA GLN A 66 -2.58 -23.57 14.27
C GLN A 66 -3.83 -22.85 14.80
N SER A 67 -4.03 -22.83 16.12
CA SER A 67 -5.21 -22.17 16.69
C SER A 67 -5.17 -20.68 16.30
N LEU A 68 -6.32 -20.09 15.97
CA LEU A 68 -6.41 -18.64 15.69
C LEU A 68 -5.75 -17.82 16.80
N GLN A 69 -5.84 -18.30 18.05
CA GLN A 69 -5.17 -17.70 19.19
C GLN A 69 -3.64 -17.67 19.02
N TYR A 70 -3.03 -18.77 18.59
CA TYR A 70 -1.58 -18.80 18.30
C TYR A 70 -1.19 -17.82 17.18
N LEU A 71 -1.98 -17.75 16.11
CA LEU A 71 -1.72 -16.82 14.99
C LEU A 71 -1.83 -15.36 15.43
N LEU A 72 -2.83 -15.01 16.23
CA LEU A 72 -3.02 -13.66 16.78
C LEU A 72 -1.89 -13.27 17.74
N THR A 73 -1.38 -14.21 18.54
CA THR A 73 -0.25 -13.96 19.44
C THR A 73 1.05 -13.64 18.70
N ARG A 74 1.19 -14.01 17.42
CA ARG A 74 2.36 -13.64 16.59
C ARG A 74 2.35 -12.17 16.12
N LEU A 75 1.24 -11.46 16.28
CA LEU A 75 1.09 -10.05 15.89
C LEU A 75 1.58 -9.07 16.97
N VAL A 76 1.98 -9.58 18.13
CA VAL A 76 2.45 -8.79 19.27
C VAL A 76 3.73 -9.41 19.80
N GLU A 77 4.67 -8.58 20.21
CA GLU A 77 5.98 -9.00 20.68
C GLU A 77 6.16 -8.66 22.18
N GLY A 78 7.25 -9.18 22.77
CA GLY A 78 7.68 -8.81 24.11
C GLY A 78 6.60 -8.86 25.22
N GLU A 79 6.49 -7.75 25.95
CA GLU A 79 5.55 -7.60 27.08
C GLU A 79 4.09 -7.61 26.61
N ASP A 80 3.79 -7.04 25.44
CA ASP A 80 2.44 -6.98 24.88
C ASP A 80 1.92 -8.38 24.51
N ARG A 81 2.80 -9.28 24.09
CA ARG A 81 2.45 -10.70 23.94
C ARG A 81 1.99 -11.33 25.25
N THR A 82 2.74 -11.11 26.32
CA THR A 82 2.38 -11.61 27.66
C THR A 82 1.07 -10.98 28.14
N LYS A 83 0.86 -9.69 27.86
CA LYS A 83 -0.38 -8.97 28.17
C LYS A 83 -1.58 -9.52 27.39
N LEU A 84 -1.41 -9.86 26.12
CA LEU A 84 -2.46 -10.49 25.31
C LEU A 84 -2.82 -11.88 25.83
N GLU A 85 -1.83 -12.68 26.22
CA GLU A 85 -2.05 -14.02 26.78
C GLU A 85 -2.76 -13.96 28.15
N THR A 86 -2.44 -12.96 28.98
CA THR A 86 -2.98 -12.82 30.35
C THR A 86 -4.33 -12.11 30.40
N THR A 87 -4.54 -11.06 29.60
CA THR A 87 -5.75 -10.21 29.65
C THR A 87 -6.69 -10.42 28.47
N GLY A 88 -6.19 -10.99 27.37
CA GLY A 88 -6.91 -11.13 26.11
C GLY A 88 -6.97 -9.86 25.26
N PHE A 89 -6.23 -8.80 25.62
CA PHE A 89 -6.08 -7.58 24.83
C PHE A 89 -4.69 -6.96 25.00
N ALA A 90 -4.04 -6.57 23.89
CA ALA A 90 -2.81 -5.79 23.92
C ALA A 90 -2.71 -4.91 22.67
N CYS A 91 -1.88 -3.87 22.76
CA CYS A 91 -1.53 -3.03 21.62
C CYS A 91 -0.02 -2.95 21.54
N ASP A 92 0.52 -3.37 20.42
CA ASP A 92 1.96 -3.36 20.14
C ASP A 92 2.28 -2.21 19.18
N ASN A 93 3.37 -1.49 19.46
CA ASN A 93 3.90 -0.41 18.64
C ASN A 93 5.41 -0.56 18.35
N THR A 94 5.94 -1.77 18.51
CA THR A 94 7.38 -2.06 18.42
C THR A 94 7.89 -2.09 16.98
N SER A 95 7.02 -2.48 16.06
CA SER A 95 7.22 -2.33 14.62
C SER A 95 6.68 -0.97 14.16
N TRP A 96 6.99 -0.54 12.94
CA TRP A 96 6.48 0.68 12.29
C TRP A 96 4.93 0.72 12.10
N SER A 97 4.19 0.00 12.93
CA SER A 97 2.74 -0.19 12.89
C SER A 97 2.22 -0.33 14.32
N LEU A 98 1.19 0.44 14.65
CA LEU A 98 0.40 0.26 15.87
C LEU A 98 -0.67 -0.80 15.61
N VAL A 99 -0.58 -1.94 16.29
CA VAL A 99 -1.54 -3.05 16.12
C VAL A 99 -2.14 -3.42 17.47
N CYS A 100 -3.46 -3.29 17.60
CA CYS A 100 -4.22 -3.74 18.77
C CYS A 100 -4.94 -5.05 18.49
N ILE A 101 -4.67 -6.07 19.31
CA ILE A 101 -5.17 -7.43 19.14
C ILE A 101 -6.00 -7.83 20.35
N THR A 102 -7.11 -8.53 20.09
CA THR A 102 -7.86 -9.26 21.11
C THR A 102 -8.20 -10.66 20.63
N ASN A 103 -8.06 -11.63 21.53
CA ASN A 103 -8.51 -13.01 21.33
C ASN A 103 -9.85 -13.30 22.06
N ASN A 104 -10.46 -12.27 22.66
CA ASN A 104 -11.75 -12.36 23.33
C ASN A 104 -12.89 -11.95 22.39
N PRO A 105 -14.13 -12.41 22.66
CA PRO A 105 -15.30 -11.91 21.96
C PRO A 105 -15.46 -10.40 22.13
N VAL A 106 -15.73 -9.71 21.02
CA VAL A 106 -15.97 -8.26 20.99
C VAL A 106 -17.39 -7.94 20.57
N LYS A 107 -17.86 -6.77 21.00
CA LYS A 107 -19.04 -6.11 20.43
C LYS A 107 -18.61 -4.79 19.84
N ILE A 108 -19.07 -4.50 18.63
CA ILE A 108 -18.67 -3.31 17.88
C ILE A 108 -19.94 -2.49 17.62
N ASP A 109 -19.98 -1.29 18.17
CA ASP A 109 -20.95 -0.27 17.76
C ASP A 109 -20.37 0.48 16.55
N MET A 110 -20.90 0.16 15.38
CA MET A 110 -20.47 0.75 14.11
C MET A 110 -20.90 2.21 13.94
N SER A 111 -21.87 2.70 14.73
CA SER A 111 -22.34 4.09 14.63
C SER A 111 -21.40 5.07 15.34
N THR A 112 -20.77 4.61 16.42
CA THR A 112 -19.84 5.39 17.24
C THR A 112 -18.38 4.94 17.11
N MET A 113 -18.14 3.84 16.37
CA MET A 113 -16.85 3.14 16.30
C MET A 113 -16.31 2.75 17.68
N HIS A 114 -17.21 2.31 18.56
CA HIS A 114 -16.89 1.88 19.91
C HIS A 114 -16.81 0.35 19.99
N VAL A 115 -15.66 -0.18 20.43
CA VAL A 115 -15.39 -1.61 20.57
C VAL A 115 -15.39 -1.95 22.05
N HIS A 116 -16.24 -2.90 22.44
CA HIS A 116 -16.28 -3.47 23.77
C HIS A 116 -15.62 -4.85 23.77
N VAL A 117 -14.48 -4.96 24.45
CA VAL A 117 -13.76 -6.21 24.65
C VAL A 117 -14.21 -6.82 25.96
N ARG A 118 -14.68 -8.07 25.91
CA ARG A 118 -15.07 -8.80 27.12
C ARG A 118 -13.82 -9.24 27.89
N SER A 119 -13.71 -8.84 29.16
CA SER A 119 -12.66 -9.34 30.06
C SER A 119 -12.85 -10.82 30.41
N SER A 120 -11.75 -11.56 30.61
CA SER A 120 -11.78 -12.98 30.96
C SER A 120 -12.09 -13.18 32.45
N PRO A 121 -13.07 -14.03 32.83
CA PRO A 121 -13.46 -14.26 34.23
C PRO A 121 -12.37 -14.90 35.11
N ASN A 122 -11.33 -15.48 34.51
CA ASN A 122 -10.35 -16.32 35.21
C ASN A 122 -9.17 -15.53 35.82
N HIS A 123 -9.03 -14.23 35.55
CA HIS A 123 -7.97 -13.41 36.12
C HIS A 123 -8.52 -12.35 37.06
N LYS A 124 -8.87 -12.79 38.28
CA LYS A 124 -9.06 -11.90 39.43
C LYS A 124 -7.71 -11.39 39.90
N SER A 125 -7.22 -10.28 39.35
CA SER A 125 -6.36 -9.42 40.16
C SER A 125 -7.29 -8.66 41.11
N ALA A 126 -7.19 -8.97 42.39
CA ALA A 126 -8.00 -8.39 43.44
C ALA A 126 -7.55 -6.95 43.71
N THR A 127 -7.88 -6.01 42.82
CA THR A 127 -7.90 -4.56 43.05
C THR A 127 -8.47 -3.88 41.80
N GLU A 128 -9.66 -3.28 41.97
CA GLU A 128 -10.34 -2.34 41.07
C GLU A 128 -11.09 -2.90 39.84
N ASN A 129 -12.38 -2.54 39.75
CA ASN A 129 -13.20 -2.60 38.54
C ASN A 129 -12.70 -1.54 37.54
N THR A 130 -11.48 -1.67 37.06
CA THR A 130 -10.85 -0.67 36.18
C THR A 130 -11.24 -0.95 34.72
N THR A 131 -12.27 -0.24 34.25
CA THR A 131 -12.49 -0.07 32.82
C THR A 131 -11.26 0.60 32.22
N THR A 132 -10.59 -0.07 31.29
CA THR A 132 -9.50 0.55 30.52
C THR A 132 -10.03 0.99 29.16
N THR A 133 -9.67 2.22 28.77
CA THR A 133 -10.04 2.80 27.48
C THR A 133 -8.78 3.04 26.67
N THR A 134 -8.76 2.52 25.44
CA THR A 134 -7.71 2.75 24.46
C THR A 134 -8.32 3.41 23.24
N VAL A 135 -7.71 4.46 22.72
CA VAL A 135 -8.17 5.14 21.50
C VAL A 135 -7.13 4.93 20.42
N VAL A 136 -7.54 4.38 19.28
CA VAL A 136 -6.67 4.18 18.13
C VAL A 136 -7.28 4.79 16.88
N ARG A 137 -6.41 5.20 15.97
CA ARG A 137 -6.80 5.64 14.62
C ARG A 137 -6.20 4.63 13.66
N PRO A 138 -6.97 3.67 13.12
CA PRO A 138 -6.41 2.48 12.49
C PRO A 138 -5.96 2.78 11.04
N TYR A 139 -4.88 3.55 10.90
CA TYR A 139 -4.29 3.98 9.63
C TYR A 139 -2.77 3.73 9.63
N ALA A 140 -2.17 3.32 8.50
CA ALA A 140 -0.76 2.91 8.49
C ALA A 140 0.22 4.07 8.77
N MET A 141 -0.05 5.27 8.28
CA MET A 141 0.84 6.45 8.46
C MET A 141 0.57 7.20 9.77
N GLN A 142 0.79 6.54 10.91
CA GLN A 142 0.58 7.13 12.25
C GLN A 142 1.36 8.43 12.48
N GLU A 143 2.52 8.58 11.83
CA GLU A 143 3.41 9.73 12.00
C GLU A 143 2.94 10.99 11.27
N ASN A 144 1.94 10.91 10.39
CA ASN A 144 1.45 12.05 9.65
C ASN A 144 0.30 12.76 10.41
N PRO A 145 0.56 13.86 11.16
CA PRO A 145 -0.47 14.49 11.98
C PRO A 145 -1.60 15.10 11.15
N TRP A 146 -1.32 15.51 9.90
CA TRP A 146 -2.33 16.09 9.01
C TRP A 146 -3.41 15.07 8.67
N VAL A 147 -3.00 13.88 8.23
CA VAL A 147 -3.94 12.80 7.90
C VAL A 147 -4.65 12.30 9.14
N MET A 148 -3.89 12.09 10.23
CA MET A 148 -4.39 11.47 11.44
C MET A 148 -5.50 12.28 12.12
N ASN A 149 -5.55 13.60 11.93
CA ASN A 149 -6.65 14.42 12.44
C ASN A 149 -8.00 14.09 11.80
N ASP A 150 -8.00 13.64 10.54
CA ASP A 150 -9.21 13.31 9.77
C ASP A 150 -9.60 11.82 9.91
N ILE A 151 -8.74 11.00 10.51
CA ILE A 151 -9.03 9.58 10.73
C ILE A 151 -10.01 9.42 11.90
N THR A 152 -11.10 8.69 11.65
CA THR A 152 -12.11 8.37 12.66
C THR A 152 -11.47 7.53 13.79
N PRO A 153 -11.55 7.99 15.05
CA PRO A 153 -11.01 7.22 16.16
C PRO A 153 -11.89 6.01 16.47
N VAL A 154 -11.25 4.89 16.78
CA VAL A 154 -11.86 3.70 17.34
C VAL A 154 -11.59 3.71 18.83
N ILE A 155 -12.66 3.68 19.61
CA ILE A 155 -12.58 3.69 21.08
C ILE A 155 -12.77 2.25 21.54
N ILE A 156 -11.75 1.70 22.19
CA ILE A 156 -11.74 0.32 22.68
C ILE A 156 -11.87 0.37 24.20
N THR A 157 -12.87 -0.30 24.74
CA THR A 157 -13.07 -0.43 26.19
C THR A 157 -12.99 -1.89 26.60
N THR A 158 -12.17 -2.16 27.61
CA THR A 158 -12.13 -3.47 28.26
C THR A 158 -12.88 -3.36 29.57
N THR A 159 -14.03 -4.03 29.67
CA THR A 159 -14.92 -3.97 30.84
C THR A 159 -15.32 -5.36 31.32
N GLU A 160 -15.71 -5.44 32.59
CA GLU A 160 -16.49 -6.56 33.13
C GLU A 160 -17.84 -6.70 32.39
N PRO A 161 -18.42 -7.92 32.32
CA PRO A 161 -19.51 -8.21 31.39
C PRO A 161 -20.79 -7.44 31.76
N THR A 162 -21.14 -6.46 30.93
CA THR A 162 -22.48 -5.87 30.87
C THR A 162 -23.31 -6.52 29.76
N GLN A 163 -24.61 -6.69 29.99
CA GLN A 163 -25.56 -7.19 29.00
C GLN A 163 -25.79 -6.16 27.89
N LEU A 164 -24.87 -6.07 26.93
CA LEU A 164 -25.15 -5.45 25.63
C LEU A 164 -25.85 -6.47 24.71
N THR A 165 -26.91 -6.08 24.02
CA THR A 165 -27.54 -6.90 22.97
C THR A 165 -26.90 -6.61 21.61
N CYS A 166 -26.78 -7.62 20.75
CA CYS A 166 -26.22 -7.48 19.41
C CYS A 166 -27.31 -7.64 18.36
N ASP A 167 -27.35 -6.74 17.37
CA ASP A 167 -28.23 -6.87 16.20
C ASP A 167 -27.78 -8.00 15.28
N HIS A 168 -26.47 -8.21 15.16
CA HIS A 168 -25.83 -9.23 14.34
C HIS A 168 -24.72 -9.93 15.09
N ASN A 169 -24.57 -11.25 14.86
CA ASN A 169 -23.54 -12.07 15.47
C ASN A 169 -22.68 -12.73 14.39
N HIS A 170 -21.36 -12.62 14.52
CA HIS A 170 -20.39 -13.19 13.60
C HIS A 170 -19.47 -14.16 14.35
N LYS A 171 -19.02 -15.24 13.67
CA LYS A 171 -18.09 -16.25 14.22
C LYS A 171 -16.67 -16.14 13.64
N HIS A 172 -16.43 -15.18 12.76
CA HIS A 172 -15.16 -14.98 12.08
C HIS A 172 -14.38 -13.83 12.73
N PRO A 173 -13.03 -13.84 12.71
CA PRO A 173 -12.25 -12.70 13.12
C PRO A 173 -12.60 -11.46 12.28
N ALA A 174 -12.44 -10.28 12.86
CA ALA A 174 -12.64 -9.00 12.21
C ALA A 174 -11.35 -8.18 12.29
N VAL A 175 -11.07 -7.43 11.23
CA VAL A 175 -9.99 -6.44 11.20
C VAL A 175 -10.65 -5.07 11.03
N ILE A 176 -10.30 -4.13 11.91
CA ILE A 176 -10.78 -2.76 11.84
C ILE A 176 -9.66 -1.90 11.26
N PHE A 177 -9.91 -1.27 10.12
CA PHE A 177 -8.99 -0.36 9.44
C PHE A 177 -9.75 0.87 8.93
N SER A 178 -9.04 1.97 8.74
CA SER A 178 -9.58 3.18 8.13
C SER A 178 -9.41 3.11 6.62
N SER A 179 -10.46 3.45 5.87
CA SER A 179 -10.40 3.69 4.43
C SER A 179 -10.42 5.20 4.09
N GLY A 180 -9.96 6.04 5.03
CA GLY A 180 -9.77 7.48 4.85
C GLY A 180 -8.32 7.84 4.57
N GLY A 181 -7.92 9.08 4.82
CA GLY A 181 -6.55 9.56 4.61
C GLY A 181 -6.25 9.97 3.17
N TYR A 182 -5.07 9.66 2.63
CA TYR A 182 -4.66 10.05 1.26
C TYR A 182 -5.35 9.24 0.15
N THR A 183 -6.55 8.73 0.40
CA THR A 183 -7.38 7.99 -0.56
C THR A 183 -7.78 8.84 -1.78
N GLY A 184 -8.05 8.18 -2.90
CA GLY A 184 -8.46 8.85 -4.14
C GLY A 184 -7.57 8.60 -5.37
N ASN A 185 -6.45 7.90 -5.22
CA ASN A 185 -5.72 7.31 -6.34
C ASN A 185 -5.09 5.96 -5.98
N ILE A 186 -4.84 5.12 -6.99
CA ILE A 186 -4.40 3.74 -6.78
C ILE A 186 -3.09 3.61 -5.99
N PHE A 187 -2.18 4.59 -6.08
CA PHE A 187 -0.93 4.56 -5.33
C PHE A 187 -1.20 4.61 -3.82
N HIS A 188 -2.00 5.56 -3.35
CA HIS A 188 -2.29 5.67 -1.92
C HIS A 188 -3.25 4.57 -1.44
N GLU A 189 -4.21 4.16 -2.26
CA GLU A 189 -5.09 3.04 -1.90
C GLU A 189 -4.31 1.76 -1.63
N PHE A 190 -3.33 1.45 -2.49
CA PHE A 190 -2.51 0.28 -2.29
C PHE A 190 -1.50 0.46 -1.15
N ASN A 191 -0.68 1.50 -1.19
CA ASN A 191 0.42 1.65 -0.26
C ASN A 191 -0.02 1.96 1.17
N GLU A 192 -1.12 2.70 1.36
CA GLU A 192 -1.50 3.20 2.69
C GLU A 192 -2.64 2.40 3.33
N ASN A 193 -3.44 1.70 2.52
CA ASN A 193 -4.56 0.88 3.00
C ASN A 193 -4.36 -0.61 2.70
N LEU A 194 -4.28 -1.01 1.42
CA LEU A 194 -4.36 -2.42 1.05
C LEU A 194 -3.11 -3.23 1.42
N ILE A 195 -1.90 -2.71 1.19
CA ILE A 195 -0.64 -3.39 1.52
C ILE A 195 -0.52 -3.57 3.04
N PRO A 196 -0.69 -2.54 3.90
CA PRO A 196 -0.66 -2.71 5.36
C PRO A 196 -1.73 -3.70 5.85
N LEU A 197 -2.94 -3.64 5.29
CA LEU A 197 -4.01 -4.59 5.61
C LEU A 197 -3.66 -6.02 5.17
N PHE A 198 -3.05 -6.17 3.99
CA PHE A 198 -2.60 -7.45 3.46
C PHE A 198 -1.52 -8.05 4.35
N ILE A 199 -0.49 -7.28 4.73
CA ILE A 199 0.58 -7.72 5.63
C ILE A 199 0.00 -8.15 6.98
N THR A 200 -0.87 -7.32 7.59
CA THR A 200 -1.51 -7.60 8.88
C THR A 200 -2.36 -8.87 8.82
N SER A 201 -3.17 -9.02 7.79
CA SER A 201 -4.06 -10.19 7.63
C SER A 201 -3.33 -11.46 7.21
N ARG A 202 -2.21 -11.35 6.50
CA ARG A 202 -1.42 -12.48 6.02
C ARG A 202 -0.86 -13.34 7.15
N ILE A 203 -0.57 -12.76 8.31
CA ILE A 203 -0.09 -13.52 9.48
C ILE A 203 -1.11 -14.58 9.94
N THR A 204 -2.38 -14.46 9.52
CA THR A 204 -3.42 -15.46 9.76
C THR A 204 -3.52 -16.56 8.68
N ARG A 205 -2.73 -16.47 7.60
CA ARG A 205 -2.67 -17.49 6.54
C ARG A 205 -1.53 -18.46 6.81
N ASN A 206 -1.83 -19.76 6.71
CA ASN A 206 -0.80 -20.79 6.56
C ASN A 206 -0.13 -20.57 5.20
N VAL A 207 1.16 -20.21 5.22
CA VAL A 207 1.99 -20.09 4.02
C VAL A 207 2.21 -21.50 3.47
N PHE A 208 1.69 -21.78 2.28
CA PHE A 208 2.01 -22.99 1.53
C PHE A 208 3.11 -22.66 0.52
N ASP A 209 4.18 -23.44 0.59
CA ASP A 209 5.40 -23.26 -0.19
C ASP A 209 5.29 -23.71 -1.65
N ASN A 210 6.22 -23.13 -2.41
CA ASN A 210 6.92 -23.65 -3.59
C ASN A 210 6.31 -23.37 -4.98
N LEU A 211 6.78 -22.27 -5.57
CA LEU A 211 6.94 -22.10 -7.03
C LEU A 211 7.99 -23.07 -7.57
N ASN A 212 7.77 -24.38 -7.43
CA ASN A 212 8.65 -25.38 -8.03
C ASN A 212 8.08 -25.82 -9.38
N ASP A 213 8.03 -24.88 -10.32
CA ASP A 213 7.63 -25.18 -11.68
C ASP A 213 8.85 -25.25 -12.62
N SER A 214 8.95 -26.29 -13.42
CA SER A 214 10.07 -26.57 -14.34
C SER A 214 10.20 -25.57 -15.51
N HIS A 215 9.37 -24.53 -15.53
CA HIS A 215 9.31 -23.51 -16.58
C HIS A 215 10.28 -22.34 -16.32
N PRO A 216 10.71 -21.63 -17.37
CA PRO A 216 11.45 -20.38 -17.23
C PRO A 216 10.70 -19.38 -16.34
N PRO A 217 11.39 -18.63 -15.46
CA PRO A 217 10.73 -17.65 -14.59
C PRO A 217 10.05 -16.57 -15.46
N SER A 218 8.78 -16.29 -15.15
CA SER A 218 8.04 -15.22 -15.83
C SER A 218 8.36 -13.88 -15.17
N LEU A 219 8.72 -12.88 -15.99
CA LEU A 219 9.06 -11.52 -15.57
C LEU A 219 8.01 -10.55 -16.11
N LEU A 220 7.32 -9.85 -15.21
CA LEU A 220 6.42 -8.76 -15.58
C LEU A 220 7.18 -7.43 -15.66
N LEU A 221 7.14 -6.76 -16.81
CA LEU A 221 7.65 -5.41 -16.98
C LEU A 221 6.49 -4.40 -17.02
N ILE A 222 6.44 -3.50 -16.04
CA ILE A 222 5.53 -2.36 -16.03
C ILE A 222 6.07 -1.28 -16.97
N SER A 223 5.49 -1.20 -18.17
CA SER A 223 5.88 -0.32 -19.26
C SER A 223 5.03 0.94 -19.26
N ARG A 224 5.58 2.03 -18.72
CA ARG A 224 4.89 3.32 -18.67
C ARG A 224 4.88 3.99 -20.04
N GLN A 225 3.76 4.62 -20.40
CA GLN A 225 3.56 5.26 -21.72
C GLN A 225 3.60 6.80 -21.67
N THR A 226 3.49 7.41 -20.50
CA THR A 226 3.35 8.87 -20.34
C THR A 226 4.60 9.50 -19.74
N THR A 227 4.94 9.13 -18.50
CA THR A 227 6.09 9.63 -17.76
C THR A 227 6.92 8.48 -17.22
N ARG A 228 8.22 8.70 -16.97
CA ARG A 228 9.16 7.66 -16.51
C ARG A 228 9.19 6.46 -17.45
N LYS A 229 9.17 6.71 -18.75
CA LYS A 229 9.21 5.67 -19.79
C LYS A 229 10.63 5.10 -19.86
N PHE A 230 10.73 3.82 -20.21
CA PHE A 230 12.00 3.21 -20.57
C PHE A 230 12.31 3.52 -22.04
N LEU A 231 13.32 4.36 -22.29
CA LEU A 231 13.70 4.81 -23.63
C LEU A 231 14.37 3.69 -24.45
N ASN A 232 15.00 2.73 -23.78
CA ASN A 232 15.64 1.55 -24.36
C ASN A 232 14.93 0.24 -23.95
N GLN A 233 13.59 0.27 -23.92
CA GLN A 233 12.78 -0.89 -23.51
C GLN A 233 13.02 -2.13 -24.36
N GLN A 234 13.19 -1.97 -25.68
CA GLN A 234 13.36 -3.12 -26.57
C GLN A 234 14.65 -3.88 -26.25
N GLU A 235 15.74 -3.16 -25.99
CA GLU A 235 17.02 -3.71 -25.59
C GLU A 235 16.96 -4.34 -24.19
N MET A 236 16.21 -3.71 -23.27
CA MET A 236 15.94 -4.30 -21.94
C MET A 236 15.22 -5.65 -22.05
N VAL A 237 14.13 -5.71 -22.83
CA VAL A 237 13.34 -6.94 -23.02
C VAL A 237 14.19 -8.03 -23.67
N LYS A 238 14.95 -7.68 -24.72
CA LYS A 238 15.86 -8.63 -25.37
C LYS A 238 16.86 -9.23 -24.40
N MET A 239 17.48 -8.41 -23.55
CA MET A 239 18.41 -8.87 -22.52
C MET A 239 17.71 -9.79 -21.48
N MET A 240 16.50 -9.46 -21.06
CA MET A 240 15.72 -10.30 -20.14
C MET A 240 15.44 -11.68 -20.75
N GLU A 241 15.06 -11.73 -22.03
CA GLU A 241 14.84 -12.98 -22.76
C GLU A 241 16.14 -13.79 -22.91
N GLU A 242 17.27 -13.12 -23.22
CA GLU A 242 18.60 -13.74 -23.30
C GLU A 242 19.08 -14.31 -21.94
N LEU A 243 18.63 -13.73 -20.82
CA LEU A 243 18.85 -14.27 -19.47
C LEU A 243 17.92 -15.44 -19.13
N GLY A 244 16.96 -15.76 -20.00
CA GLY A 244 16.05 -16.89 -19.85
C GLY A 244 14.72 -16.56 -19.17
N PHE A 245 14.34 -15.28 -19.06
CA PHE A 245 13.00 -14.91 -18.59
C PHE A 245 11.96 -15.06 -19.69
N ARG A 246 10.74 -15.46 -19.31
CA ARG A 246 9.56 -15.23 -20.13
C ARG A 246 9.02 -13.84 -19.79
N VAL A 247 9.17 -12.88 -20.69
CA VAL A 247 8.80 -11.48 -20.42
C VAL A 247 7.34 -11.23 -20.77
N ILE A 248 6.60 -10.65 -19.82
CA ILE A 248 5.23 -10.13 -19.98
C ILE A 248 5.31 -8.62 -19.84
N ILE A 249 4.80 -7.86 -20.80
CA ILE A 249 4.83 -6.40 -20.77
C ILE A 249 3.42 -5.90 -20.45
N ALA A 250 3.27 -5.13 -19.37
CA ALA A 250 2.03 -4.41 -19.06
C ALA A 250 2.19 -2.95 -19.45
N SER A 251 1.57 -2.55 -20.55
CA SER A 251 1.74 -1.22 -21.14
C SER A 251 0.47 -0.37 -21.18
N SER A 252 -0.73 -0.97 -21.09
CA SER A 252 -1.97 -0.21 -21.17
C SER A 252 -2.58 0.04 -19.79
N ALA A 253 -3.10 1.24 -19.60
CA ALA A 253 -3.91 1.55 -18.42
C ALA A 253 -5.15 0.66 -18.35
N ASP A 254 -5.69 0.26 -19.50
CA ASP A 254 -6.87 -0.61 -19.59
C ASP A 254 -6.57 -2.03 -19.07
N GLU A 255 -5.43 -2.63 -19.42
CA GLU A 255 -5.00 -3.93 -18.87
C GLU A 255 -4.84 -3.86 -17.35
N MET A 256 -4.19 -2.79 -16.85
CA MET A 256 -3.97 -2.61 -15.41
C MET A 256 -5.23 -2.20 -14.64
N SER A 257 -6.24 -1.64 -15.32
CA SER A 257 -7.50 -1.20 -14.70
C SER A 257 -8.41 -2.36 -14.30
N ASN A 258 -8.29 -3.50 -14.98
CA ASN A 258 -9.01 -4.72 -14.61
C ASN A 258 -8.20 -5.49 -13.56
N VAL A 259 -8.38 -5.10 -12.29
CA VAL A 259 -7.63 -5.66 -11.15
C VAL A 259 -7.76 -7.19 -11.07
N GLU A 260 -8.94 -7.75 -11.31
CA GLU A 260 -9.16 -9.20 -11.29
C GLU A 260 -8.24 -9.90 -12.29
N LYS A 261 -8.32 -9.54 -13.58
CA LYS A 261 -7.49 -10.16 -14.63
C LYS A 261 -6.01 -9.88 -14.43
N PHE A 262 -5.66 -8.65 -14.09
CA PHE A 262 -4.27 -8.26 -13.95
C PHE A 262 -3.62 -8.94 -12.73
N SER A 263 -4.36 -9.13 -11.64
CA SER A 263 -3.86 -9.87 -10.47
C SER A 263 -3.49 -11.31 -10.80
N HIS A 264 -4.25 -12.01 -11.65
CA HIS A 264 -3.90 -13.35 -12.11
C HIS A 264 -2.63 -13.38 -12.96
N VAL A 265 -2.41 -12.36 -13.79
CA VAL A 265 -1.16 -12.24 -14.56
C VAL A 265 0.03 -12.04 -13.63
N ILE A 266 -0.07 -11.10 -12.68
CA ILE A 266 1.00 -10.83 -11.71
C ILE A 266 1.28 -12.05 -10.85
N ASN A 267 0.24 -12.75 -10.39
CA ASN A 267 0.37 -13.94 -9.56
C ASN A 267 1.10 -15.10 -10.26
N SER A 268 1.13 -15.10 -11.60
CA SER A 268 1.90 -16.06 -12.39
C SER A 268 3.38 -15.68 -12.60
N CYS A 269 3.79 -14.49 -12.15
CA CYS A 269 5.14 -13.96 -12.34
C CYS A 269 6.03 -14.21 -11.12
N SER A 270 7.30 -14.55 -11.37
CA SER A 270 8.31 -14.72 -10.32
C SER A 270 9.14 -13.45 -10.11
N VAL A 271 9.14 -12.55 -11.09
CA VAL A 271 9.83 -11.26 -11.03
C VAL A 271 8.91 -10.17 -11.58
N MET A 272 8.91 -9.00 -10.96
CA MET A 272 8.25 -7.79 -11.47
C MET A 272 9.27 -6.65 -11.52
N VAL A 273 9.30 -5.91 -12.62
CA VAL A 273 10.22 -4.80 -12.88
C VAL A 273 9.40 -3.58 -13.27
N GLY A 274 9.74 -2.40 -12.74
CA GLY A 274 9.23 -1.15 -13.29
C GLY A 274 9.83 0.09 -12.66
N ALA A 275 9.61 1.23 -13.31
CA ALA A 275 10.02 2.52 -12.76
C ALA A 275 9.13 2.91 -11.58
N HIS A 276 9.73 3.49 -10.54
CA HIS A 276 9.04 3.94 -9.32
C HIS A 276 7.71 4.66 -9.65
N GLY A 277 6.62 4.23 -9.02
CA GLY A 277 5.29 4.85 -9.13
C GLY A 277 4.14 3.85 -9.04
N ALA A 278 2.91 4.35 -9.15
CA ALA A 278 1.67 3.62 -8.88
C ALA A 278 1.54 2.21 -9.47
N GLY A 279 2.08 1.96 -10.67
CA GLY A 279 2.02 0.63 -11.28
C GLY A 279 2.74 -0.46 -10.47
N LEU A 280 3.77 -0.07 -9.71
CA LEU A 280 4.53 -0.99 -8.85
C LEU A 280 3.74 -1.47 -7.63
N ALA A 281 2.74 -0.72 -7.17
CA ALA A 281 1.94 -1.10 -5.99
C ALA A 281 1.14 -2.41 -6.21
N ASN A 282 0.99 -2.83 -7.47
CA ASN A 282 0.46 -4.13 -7.83
C ASN A 282 1.35 -5.31 -7.39
N GLU A 283 2.54 -5.06 -6.85
CA GLU A 283 3.41 -6.10 -6.25
C GLU A 283 2.68 -6.95 -5.20
N MET A 284 1.62 -6.44 -4.55
CA MET A 284 0.84 -7.20 -3.57
C MET A 284 0.20 -8.47 -4.14
N PHE A 285 0.09 -8.59 -5.46
CA PHE A 285 -0.45 -9.77 -6.15
C PHE A 285 0.63 -10.79 -6.52
N LEU A 286 1.91 -10.45 -6.35
CA LEU A 286 3.01 -11.38 -6.58
C LEU A 286 2.95 -12.55 -5.58
N PRO A 287 3.35 -13.76 -6.02
CA PRO A 287 3.42 -14.91 -5.14
C PRO A 287 4.59 -14.81 -4.16
N ASP A 288 4.49 -15.56 -3.06
CA ASP A 288 5.53 -15.67 -2.04
C ASP A 288 6.90 -16.03 -2.64
N GLY A 289 7.94 -15.33 -2.20
CA GLY A 289 9.31 -15.51 -2.67
C GLY A 289 9.62 -14.88 -4.03
N ALA A 290 8.63 -14.28 -4.72
CA ALA A 290 8.87 -13.50 -5.93
C ALA A 290 9.74 -12.27 -5.66
N VAL A 291 10.35 -11.73 -6.72
CA VAL A 291 11.25 -10.58 -6.65
C VAL A 291 10.59 -9.35 -7.25
N MET A 292 10.47 -8.30 -6.45
CA MET A 292 10.16 -6.95 -6.92
C MET A 292 11.45 -6.19 -7.22
N VAL A 293 11.58 -5.65 -8.43
CA VAL A 293 12.69 -4.80 -8.87
C VAL A 293 12.17 -3.39 -9.12
N GLN A 294 12.51 -2.47 -8.21
CA GLN A 294 12.21 -1.05 -8.40
C GLN A 294 13.35 -0.37 -9.18
N VAL A 295 13.01 0.26 -10.30
CA VAL A 295 13.91 1.22 -10.96
C VAL A 295 13.64 2.61 -10.42
N ARG A 296 14.60 3.17 -9.68
CA ARG A 296 14.47 4.45 -8.97
C ARG A 296 14.98 5.62 -9.83
N PRO A 297 14.12 6.61 -10.16
CA PRO A 297 14.54 7.82 -10.86
C PRO A 297 15.53 8.66 -10.04
N LEU A 298 16.28 9.57 -10.69
CA LEU A 298 17.07 10.58 -9.98
C LEU A 298 16.20 11.42 -9.02
N GLY A 299 16.79 11.99 -7.97
CA GLY A 299 16.12 12.95 -7.09
C GLY A 299 14.95 12.43 -6.26
N PHE A 300 14.71 11.12 -6.28
CA PHE A 300 13.70 10.46 -5.47
C PHE A 300 14.39 9.61 -4.39
N GLN A 301 14.99 10.28 -3.41
CA GLN A 301 15.81 9.68 -2.34
C GLN A 301 15.13 9.67 -0.96
N TRP A 302 13.99 10.35 -0.80
CA TRP A 302 13.33 10.58 0.50
C TRP A 302 12.06 9.72 0.60
N ASP A 303 11.86 9.02 1.72
CA ASP A 303 10.64 8.25 2.07
C ASP A 303 10.17 7.20 1.04
N VAL A 304 11.09 6.76 0.19
CA VAL A 304 10.86 5.83 -0.92
C VAL A 304 10.94 4.38 -0.49
N ASP A 305 11.66 4.12 0.60
CA ASP A 305 11.82 2.79 1.16
C ASP A 305 10.49 2.29 1.74
N SER A 306 9.69 3.19 2.31
CA SER A 306 8.40 2.88 2.93
C SER A 306 7.30 2.44 1.95
N PHE A 307 7.48 2.63 0.65
CA PHE A 307 6.48 2.23 -0.35
C PHE A 307 6.71 0.84 -0.93
N TYR A 308 7.95 0.39 -1.05
CA TYR A 308 8.26 -0.87 -1.74
C TYR A 308 9.34 -1.69 -1.03
N SER A 309 10.42 -1.05 -0.58
CA SER A 309 11.54 -1.74 0.07
C SER A 309 11.13 -2.37 1.41
N GLU A 310 10.52 -1.58 2.28
CA GLU A 310 10.06 -2.00 3.62
C GLU A 310 8.84 -2.94 3.59
N PRO A 311 7.78 -2.69 2.78
CA PRO A 311 6.62 -3.57 2.77
C PRO A 311 6.86 -4.91 2.04
N ALA A 312 7.75 -4.98 1.06
CA ALA A 312 7.96 -6.19 0.26
C ALA A 312 8.28 -7.43 1.12
N PRO A 313 9.24 -7.41 2.07
CA PRO A 313 9.47 -8.54 2.98
C PRO A 313 8.25 -8.91 3.84
N GLY A 314 7.46 -7.94 4.27
CA GLY A 314 6.19 -8.17 4.99
C GLY A 314 5.14 -8.88 4.12
N MET A 315 5.21 -8.66 2.81
CA MET A 315 4.46 -9.40 1.78
C MET A 315 5.17 -10.67 1.32
N GLY A 316 6.21 -11.13 2.03
CA GLY A 316 7.00 -12.31 1.66
C GLY A 316 7.67 -12.22 0.29
N LEU A 317 7.83 -11.01 -0.24
CA LEU A 317 8.54 -10.72 -1.47
C LEU A 317 10.01 -10.44 -1.15
N LYS A 318 10.85 -10.56 -2.17
CA LYS A 318 12.23 -10.13 -2.15
C LYS A 318 12.32 -8.81 -2.90
N TYR A 319 13.02 -7.83 -2.35
CA TYR A 319 13.16 -6.52 -2.96
C TYR A 319 14.56 -6.33 -3.54
N LEU A 320 14.63 -5.78 -4.75
CA LEU A 320 15.84 -5.28 -5.39
C LEU A 320 15.62 -3.87 -5.90
N GLU A 321 16.67 -3.07 -5.82
CA GLU A 321 16.66 -1.71 -6.32
C GLU A 321 17.70 -1.52 -7.42
N TYR A 322 17.29 -0.84 -8.49
CA TYR A 322 18.19 -0.28 -9.49
C TYR A 322 18.13 1.25 -9.42
N MET A 323 19.16 1.84 -8.84
CA MET A 323 19.32 3.29 -8.82
C MET A 323 19.99 3.75 -10.12
N MET A 324 19.27 4.58 -10.87
CA MET A 324 19.84 5.14 -12.10
C MET A 324 20.91 6.19 -11.80
N GLN A 325 21.83 6.36 -12.73
CA GLN A 325 22.88 7.36 -12.71
C GLN A 325 22.52 8.58 -13.56
N PRO A 326 23.19 9.73 -13.35
CA PRO A 326 22.97 10.96 -14.11
C PRO A 326 22.88 10.78 -15.63
N ASP A 327 23.79 10.00 -16.23
CA ASP A 327 23.86 9.75 -17.67
C ASP A 327 22.71 8.89 -18.22
N GLU A 328 22.00 8.18 -17.34
CA GLU A 328 20.83 7.36 -17.69
C GLU A 328 19.54 8.18 -17.75
N SER A 329 19.56 9.44 -17.30
CA SER A 329 18.39 10.32 -17.27
C SER A 329 18.19 11.03 -18.60
N SER A 330 16.95 11.13 -19.08
CA SER A 330 16.63 11.99 -20.23
C SER A 330 16.90 13.47 -19.97
N LEU A 331 17.03 13.89 -18.70
CA LEU A 331 17.36 15.28 -18.35
C LEU A 331 18.76 15.69 -18.82
N VAL A 332 19.66 14.73 -19.07
CA VAL A 332 21.00 15.02 -19.60
C VAL A 332 20.95 15.69 -20.97
N ASP A 333 19.94 15.35 -21.77
CA ASP A 333 19.74 15.87 -23.12
C ASP A 333 19.34 17.36 -23.11
N GLU A 334 18.72 17.83 -22.02
CA GLU A 334 18.23 19.21 -21.86
C GLU A 334 19.22 20.09 -21.08
N TYR A 335 19.81 19.56 -19.99
CA TYR A 335 20.59 20.36 -19.04
C TYR A 335 22.10 20.12 -19.14
N GLY A 336 22.53 19.00 -19.73
CA GLY A 336 23.92 18.57 -19.73
C GLY A 336 24.33 17.89 -18.40
N LEU A 337 25.32 17.00 -18.46
CA LEU A 337 25.67 16.10 -17.36
C LEU A 337 26.13 16.84 -16.09
N ASP A 338 26.84 17.96 -16.23
CA ASP A 338 27.41 18.70 -15.11
C ASP A 338 26.39 19.62 -14.40
N HIS A 339 25.14 19.67 -14.88
CA HIS A 339 24.13 20.56 -14.32
C HIS A 339 23.66 20.09 -12.93
N PRO A 340 23.41 21.00 -11.95
CA PRO A 340 22.98 20.62 -10.59
C PRO A 340 21.71 19.76 -10.53
N ILE A 341 20.79 19.91 -11.48
CA ILE A 341 19.59 19.04 -11.62
C ILE A 341 19.96 17.55 -11.73
N LEU A 342 21.16 17.22 -12.21
CA LEU A 342 21.63 15.84 -12.28
C LEU A 342 22.62 15.49 -11.18
N GLN A 343 23.50 16.43 -10.79
CA GLN A 343 24.60 16.18 -9.85
C GLN A 343 24.24 16.40 -8.38
N ASP A 344 23.33 17.32 -8.08
CA ASP A 344 22.87 17.65 -6.73
C ASP A 344 21.34 17.64 -6.71
N THR A 345 20.78 16.45 -6.87
CA THR A 345 19.32 16.30 -6.99
C THR A 345 18.57 16.72 -5.71
N ALA A 346 19.24 16.68 -4.56
CA ALA A 346 18.70 17.09 -3.27
C ALA A 346 18.45 18.60 -3.20
N SER A 347 19.27 19.42 -3.87
CA SER A 347 19.06 20.87 -3.96
C SER A 347 17.68 21.25 -4.52
N VAL A 348 17.17 20.51 -5.50
CA VAL A 348 15.85 20.78 -6.12
C VAL A 348 14.72 20.64 -5.11
N ALA A 349 14.77 19.60 -4.26
CA ALA A 349 13.80 19.43 -3.19
C ALA A 349 14.00 20.45 -2.05
N ALA A 350 15.24 20.80 -1.74
CA ALA A 350 15.54 21.80 -0.72
C ALA A 350 15.03 23.21 -1.10
N GLU A 351 15.09 23.58 -2.37
CA GLU A 351 14.65 24.88 -2.87
C GLU A 351 13.14 24.95 -3.12
N GLY A 352 12.56 23.90 -3.72
CA GLY A 352 11.19 23.92 -4.23
C GLY A 352 10.24 22.89 -3.61
N GLY A 353 10.70 22.15 -2.60
CA GLY A 353 9.92 21.11 -1.94
C GLY A 353 9.61 19.91 -2.83
N TYR A 354 8.64 19.10 -2.36
CA TYR A 354 8.18 17.90 -3.08
C TYR A 354 7.66 18.21 -4.49
N ASP A 355 6.94 19.32 -4.68
CA ASP A 355 6.35 19.66 -5.98
C ASP A 355 7.41 19.92 -7.05
N ALA A 356 8.51 20.59 -6.70
CA ALA A 356 9.62 20.81 -7.62
C ALA A 356 10.34 19.50 -7.96
N ALA A 357 10.61 18.67 -6.94
CA ALA A 357 11.24 17.37 -7.12
C ALA A 357 10.38 16.43 -7.99
N ARG A 358 9.07 16.34 -7.71
CA ARG A 358 8.10 15.59 -8.51
C ARG A 358 8.09 16.06 -9.96
N LYS A 359 7.92 17.36 -10.18
CA LYS A 359 7.84 17.94 -11.52
C LYS A 359 9.11 17.66 -12.33
N MET A 360 10.27 17.73 -11.70
CA MET A 360 11.54 17.45 -12.37
C MET A 360 11.75 15.95 -12.62
N TYR A 361 11.63 15.15 -11.58
CA TYR A 361 12.15 13.78 -11.60
C TYR A 361 11.10 12.69 -11.84
N LEU A 362 9.81 12.97 -11.63
CA LEU A 362 8.73 12.03 -11.87
C LEU A 362 7.91 12.34 -13.12
N ASP A 363 7.84 13.62 -13.51
CA ASP A 363 6.99 14.07 -14.61
C ASP A 363 7.79 14.36 -15.89
N LYS A 364 8.98 14.95 -15.80
CA LYS A 364 9.83 15.28 -16.97
C LYS A 364 10.86 14.21 -17.34
N GLN A 365 11.35 13.45 -16.36
CA GLN A 365 12.40 12.46 -16.57
C GLN A 365 11.85 11.14 -17.12
N ASP A 366 12.49 10.68 -18.19
CA ASP A 366 12.42 9.31 -18.71
C ASP A 366 13.78 8.62 -18.48
N LEU A 367 13.78 7.27 -18.55
CA LEU A 367 14.89 6.45 -18.09
C LEU A 367 15.52 5.68 -19.26
N ARG A 368 16.85 5.72 -19.35
CA ARG A 368 17.64 4.98 -20.33
C ARG A 368 18.66 4.12 -19.60
N LEU A 369 18.27 2.90 -19.25
CA LEU A 369 19.04 2.09 -18.31
C LEU A 369 20.35 1.61 -18.94
N ASN A 370 21.44 1.65 -18.17
CA ASN A 370 22.69 1.01 -18.49
C ASN A 370 22.49 -0.51 -18.43
N LEU A 371 22.43 -1.15 -19.59
CA LEU A 371 22.08 -2.57 -19.68
C LEU A 371 23.11 -3.47 -18.99
N SER A 372 24.39 -3.09 -18.94
CA SER A 372 25.40 -3.90 -18.24
C SER A 372 25.14 -3.95 -16.74
N ARG A 373 24.87 -2.79 -16.12
CA ARG A 373 24.54 -2.72 -14.70
C ARG A 373 23.19 -3.34 -14.40
N PHE A 374 22.19 -3.07 -15.23
CA PHE A 374 20.85 -3.62 -15.03
C PHE A 374 20.83 -5.15 -15.17
N ARG A 375 21.71 -5.71 -16.02
CA ARG A 375 21.92 -7.17 -16.11
C ARG A 375 22.32 -7.79 -14.78
N GLU A 376 23.16 -7.13 -13.99
CA GLU A 376 23.59 -7.61 -12.68
C GLU A 376 22.40 -7.72 -11.71
N THR A 377 21.50 -6.72 -11.72
CA THR A 377 20.24 -6.76 -10.95
C THR A 377 19.34 -7.93 -11.37
N LEU A 378 19.23 -8.20 -12.69
CA LEU A 378 18.44 -9.32 -13.20
C LEU A 378 19.08 -10.69 -12.91
N ILE A 379 20.41 -10.77 -12.85
CA ILE A 379 21.10 -11.99 -12.42
C ILE A 379 20.83 -12.25 -10.93
N GLU A 380 20.86 -11.22 -10.10
CA GLU A 380 20.51 -11.37 -8.69
C GLU A 380 19.04 -11.78 -8.52
N SER A 381 18.12 -11.25 -9.33
CA SER A 381 16.72 -11.71 -9.28
C SER A 381 16.58 -13.20 -9.64
N LEU A 382 17.33 -13.71 -10.63
CA LEU A 382 17.40 -15.15 -10.94
C LEU A 382 17.94 -15.98 -9.76
N ARG A 383 18.95 -15.46 -9.05
CA ARG A 383 19.50 -16.12 -7.85
C ARG A 383 18.46 -16.20 -6.74
N LEU A 384 17.74 -15.10 -6.53
CA LEU A 384 16.70 -15.00 -5.50
C LEU A 384 15.50 -15.90 -5.82
N VAL A 385 15.09 -16.08 -7.07
CA VAL A 385 14.03 -17.06 -7.42
C VAL A 385 14.54 -18.50 -7.53
N GLY A 386 15.80 -18.76 -7.16
CA GLY A 386 16.37 -20.12 -7.11
C GLY A 386 16.68 -20.73 -8.48
N ARG A 387 16.91 -19.90 -9.51
CA ARG A 387 17.09 -20.32 -10.92
C ARG A 387 18.45 -19.97 -11.52
N TYR A 388 19.32 -19.26 -10.80
CA TYR A 388 20.66 -18.98 -11.28
C TYR A 388 21.49 -20.27 -11.36
N LYS A 389 21.94 -20.61 -12.57
CA LYS A 389 22.96 -21.65 -12.82
C LYS A 389 24.24 -20.93 -13.20
N ASP A 390 25.31 -21.12 -12.43
CA ASP A 390 26.63 -20.59 -12.79
C ASP A 390 27.04 -21.14 -14.16
N VAL A 391 27.11 -20.27 -15.16
CA VAL A 391 27.61 -20.61 -16.51
C VAL A 391 29.13 -20.89 -16.47
N ALA A 392 29.79 -20.70 -15.34
CA ALA A 392 31.20 -21.02 -15.14
C ALA A 392 31.50 -22.53 -14.97
N ASN A 393 30.49 -23.39 -14.83
CA ASN A 393 30.69 -24.85 -14.63
C ASN A 393 29.74 -25.72 -15.49
N ALA A 394 29.44 -25.31 -16.73
CA ALA A 394 28.69 -26.12 -17.69
C ALA A 394 29.59 -26.63 -18.83
#